data_AF-A0A951DPJ1-F1
#
_entry.id   AF-A0A951DPJ1-F1
#
_cell.length_a   1.000
_cell.length_b   1.000
_cell.length_c   1.000
_cell.angle_alpha   90.00
_cell.angle_beta   90.00
_cell.angle_gamma   90.00
#
_symmetry.space_group_name_H-M   'P 1'
#
loop_
_entity.id
_entity.type
_entity.pdbx_description
1 polymer ?
#
loop_
_entity_poly.entity_id
_entity_poly.type
_entity_poly.pdbx_seq_one_letter_code
_entity_poly.pdbx_strand_id
1 'polypeptide(L)'
;MQQSIFMDLAWQHAAYMHGGLQAMTALANTGALEPNMFAAWQQIASGDPSLVAAGNTALLYRKQHDILDPQYADIRTHNGPEGRIFTDVLSENTASPLPSGAPFRDVVCNHFDVPIGNANVGIDTADVTVFDDRWKWITGDMMPCYQTLLGDSTSAQTLIDTPRAQRARAYQEFPELHVDGY
;
A
#
# COMPACT_ATOMS: atom_id res chain seq x y z
N MET A 1 -8.68 9.68 3.68
CA MET A 1 -7.76 8.54 3.48
C MET A 1 -6.45 8.62 4.25
N GLN A 2 -5.59 9.61 3.99
CA GLN A 2 -4.25 9.68 4.60
C GLN A 2 -4.26 9.65 6.14
N GLN A 3 -5.21 10.35 6.77
CA GLN A 3 -5.37 10.34 8.23
C GLN A 3 -5.63 8.92 8.77
N SER A 4 -6.50 8.14 8.13
CA SER A 4 -6.81 6.78 8.55
C SER A 4 -5.59 5.86 8.44
N ILE A 5 -4.81 5.98 7.36
CA ILE A 5 -3.54 5.24 7.17
C ILE A 5 -2.55 5.55 8.30
N PHE A 6 -2.46 6.83 8.68
CA PHE A 6 -1.59 7.28 9.76
C PHE A 6 -2.06 6.74 11.11
N MET A 7 -3.34 6.91 11.43
CA MET A 7 -3.92 6.47 12.71
C MET A 7 -3.99 4.96 12.87
N ASP A 8 -3.87 4.19 11.79
CA ASP A 8 -3.78 2.73 11.85
C ASP A 8 -2.49 2.25 12.53
N LEU A 9 -1.31 2.69 12.06
CA LEU A 9 -0.01 2.15 12.53
C LEU A 9 0.91 3.14 13.25
N ALA A 10 0.74 4.45 13.09
CA ALA A 10 1.74 5.42 13.57
C ALA A 10 1.90 5.39 15.10
N TRP A 11 0.79 5.33 15.83
CA TRP A 11 0.82 5.26 17.29
C TRP A 11 1.38 3.92 17.80
N GLN A 12 1.11 2.82 17.09
CA GLN A 12 1.66 1.49 17.42
C GLN A 12 3.18 1.49 17.28
N HIS A 13 3.68 2.03 16.16
CA HIS A 13 5.11 2.19 15.92
C HIS A 13 5.76 3.08 16.98
N ALA A 14 5.13 4.22 17.34
CA ALA A 14 5.63 5.08 18.40
C ALA A 14 5.71 4.34 19.76
N ALA A 15 4.66 3.60 20.13
CA ALA A 15 4.65 2.80 21.36
C ALA A 15 5.77 1.75 21.38
N TYR A 16 5.97 1.03 20.27
CA TYR A 16 7.05 0.06 20.12
C TYR A 16 8.43 0.72 20.21
N MET A 17 8.65 1.86 19.55
CA MET A 17 9.91 2.58 19.61
C MET A 17 10.26 3.07 21.02
N HIS A 18 9.27 3.46 21.82
CA HIS A 18 9.50 4.00 23.16
C HIS A 18 9.56 2.94 24.26
N GLY A 19 8.81 1.84 24.16
CA GLY A 19 8.70 0.85 25.23
C GLY A 19 8.72 -0.61 24.79
N GLY A 20 9.03 -0.89 23.53
CA GLY A 20 9.15 -2.23 22.96
C GLY A 20 7.90 -3.09 23.18
N LEU A 21 8.10 -4.41 23.23
CA LEU A 21 7.00 -5.35 23.47
C LEU A 21 6.31 -5.16 24.82
N GLN A 22 6.98 -4.58 25.83
CA GLN A 22 6.35 -4.33 27.13
C GLN A 22 5.22 -3.29 27.00
N ALA A 23 5.47 -2.18 26.31
CA ALA A 23 4.44 -1.19 26.02
C ALA A 23 3.30 -1.78 25.18
N MET A 24 3.65 -2.56 24.14
CA MET A 24 2.66 -3.23 23.29
C MET A 24 1.79 -4.22 24.08
N THR A 25 2.37 -4.95 25.03
CA THR A 25 1.65 -5.88 25.93
C THR A 25 0.68 -5.11 26.82
N ALA A 26 1.10 -3.98 27.39
CA ALA A 26 0.21 -3.14 28.21
C ALA A 26 -0.99 -2.63 27.39
N LEU A 27 -0.74 -2.18 26.15
CA LEU A 27 -1.79 -1.73 25.24
C LEU A 27 -2.77 -2.87 24.89
N ALA A 28 -2.26 -4.06 24.59
CA ALA A 28 -3.08 -5.25 24.32
C ALA A 28 -3.94 -5.63 25.53
N ASN A 29 -3.39 -5.58 26.75
CA ASN A 29 -4.11 -5.87 27.98
C ASN A 29 -5.27 -4.91 28.25
N THR A 30 -5.17 -3.66 27.78
CA THR A 30 -6.27 -2.67 27.86
C THR A 30 -7.27 -2.78 26.72
N GLY A 31 -7.02 -3.62 25.71
CA GLY A 31 -7.80 -3.70 24.48
C GLY A 31 -7.53 -2.56 23.49
N ALA A 32 -6.62 -1.64 23.79
CA ALA A 32 -6.23 -0.56 22.88
C ALA A 32 -5.48 -1.07 21.65
N LEU A 33 -4.79 -2.22 21.75
CA LEU A 33 -4.16 -2.92 20.64
C LEU A 33 -4.89 -4.25 20.41
N GLU A 34 -5.43 -4.44 19.21
CA GLU A 34 -6.14 -5.68 18.85
C GLU A 34 -5.21 -6.91 18.94
N PRO A 35 -5.70 -8.10 19.34
CA PRO A 35 -4.85 -9.27 19.55
C PRO A 35 -4.07 -9.72 18.32
N ASN A 36 -4.67 -9.66 17.13
CA ASN A 36 -4.01 -9.96 15.85
C ASN A 36 -2.86 -8.99 15.55
N MET A 37 -3.05 -7.70 15.85
CA MET A 37 -2.03 -6.67 15.68
C MET A 37 -0.89 -6.88 16.67
N PHE A 38 -1.20 -7.18 17.93
CA PHE A 38 -0.19 -7.52 18.92
C PHE A 38 0.64 -8.75 18.52
N ALA A 39 -0.02 -9.81 18.03
CA ALA A 39 0.67 -11.00 17.53
C ALA A 39 1.63 -10.67 16.37
N ALA A 40 1.23 -9.81 15.43
CA ALA A 40 2.09 -9.36 14.35
C ALA A 40 3.33 -8.59 14.87
N TRP A 41 3.17 -7.74 15.87
CA TRP A 41 4.31 -7.06 16.53
C TRP A 41 5.24 -8.04 17.26
N GLN A 42 4.70 -9.08 17.90
CA GLN A 42 5.51 -10.16 18.50
C GLN A 42 6.31 -10.91 17.45
N GLN A 43 5.70 -11.21 16.30
CA GLN A 43 6.37 -11.88 15.18
C GLN A 43 7.52 -11.01 14.63
N ILE A 44 7.30 -9.70 14.47
CA ILE A 44 8.34 -8.75 14.03
C ILE A 44 9.47 -8.64 15.07
N ALA A 45 9.13 -8.56 16.36
CA ALA A 45 10.12 -8.41 17.42
C ALA A 45 10.96 -9.70 17.66
N SER A 46 10.55 -10.84 17.11
CA SER A 46 11.28 -12.10 17.27
C SER A 46 12.66 -12.09 16.62
N GLY A 47 12.85 -11.28 15.57
CA GLY A 47 14.06 -11.28 14.75
C GLY A 47 14.21 -12.50 13.82
N ASP A 48 13.30 -13.47 13.91
CA ASP A 48 13.24 -14.59 12.95
C ASP A 48 12.77 -14.05 11.59
N PRO A 49 13.54 -14.21 10.50
CA PRO A 49 13.18 -13.62 9.21
C PRO A 49 11.79 -14.04 8.69
N SER A 50 11.38 -15.28 8.93
CA SER A 50 10.09 -15.80 8.47
C SER A 50 8.94 -15.20 9.29
N LEU A 51 9.11 -15.06 10.61
CA LEU A 51 8.12 -14.43 11.46
C LEU A 51 8.06 -12.92 11.21
N VAL A 52 9.21 -12.26 11.00
CA VAL A 52 9.26 -10.84 10.63
C VAL A 52 8.50 -10.59 9.33
N ALA A 53 8.70 -11.43 8.31
CA ALA A 53 7.94 -11.35 7.06
C ALA A 53 6.44 -11.59 7.27
N ALA A 54 6.06 -12.59 8.08
CA ALA A 54 4.67 -12.90 8.39
C ALA A 54 3.96 -11.76 9.13
N GLY A 55 4.60 -11.19 10.16
CA GLY A 55 4.06 -10.08 10.95
C GLY A 55 3.87 -8.82 10.11
N ASN A 56 4.89 -8.45 9.31
CA ASN A 56 4.76 -7.33 8.38
C ASN A 56 3.65 -7.56 7.34
N THR A 57 3.51 -8.80 6.85
CA THR A 57 2.43 -9.17 5.93
C THR A 57 1.06 -9.03 6.56
N ALA A 58 0.90 -9.41 7.84
CA ALA A 58 -0.37 -9.26 8.56
C ALA A 58 -0.75 -7.79 8.77
N LEU A 59 0.20 -6.94 9.20
CA LEU A 59 -0.02 -5.49 9.33
C LEU A 59 -0.37 -4.86 7.98
N LEU A 60 0.32 -5.27 6.90
CA LEU A 60 0.05 -4.77 5.56
C LEU A 60 -1.32 -5.21 5.04
N TYR A 61 -1.69 -6.48 5.24
CA TYR A 61 -3.00 -7.01 4.86
C TYR A 61 -4.11 -6.18 5.50
N ARG A 62 -4.07 -5.99 6.82
CA ARG A 62 -5.05 -5.15 7.53
C ARG A 62 -5.15 -3.76 6.91
N LYS A 63 -4.02 -3.10 6.69
CA LYS A 63 -4.03 -1.76 6.10
C LYS A 63 -4.67 -1.75 4.72
N GLN A 64 -4.35 -2.73 3.87
CA GLN A 64 -4.89 -2.82 2.51
C GLN A 64 -6.38 -3.17 2.48
N HIS A 65 -6.83 -4.04 3.38
CA HIS A 65 -8.20 -4.54 3.46
C HIS A 65 -9.08 -3.65 4.34
N ASP A 66 -8.82 -3.59 5.64
CA ASP A 66 -9.70 -2.95 6.63
C ASP A 66 -9.66 -1.41 6.54
N ILE A 67 -8.51 -0.84 6.19
CA ILE A 67 -8.30 0.61 6.21
C ILE A 67 -8.52 1.22 4.83
N LEU A 68 -7.83 0.71 3.80
CA LEU A 68 -7.85 1.32 2.47
C LEU A 68 -9.08 0.94 1.63
N ASP A 69 -9.56 -0.30 1.70
CA ASP A 69 -10.62 -0.76 0.80
C ASP A 69 -11.93 0.04 0.91
N PRO A 70 -12.46 0.36 2.13
CA PRO A 70 -13.66 1.18 2.24
C PRO A 70 -13.48 2.57 1.61
N GLN A 71 -12.28 3.14 1.72
CA GLN A 71 -12.00 4.49 1.23
C GLN A 71 -11.81 4.51 -0.29
N TYR A 72 -11.28 3.44 -0.86
CA TYR A 72 -11.25 3.24 -2.30
C TYR A 72 -12.65 2.99 -2.87
N ALA A 73 -13.51 2.27 -2.15
CA ALA A 73 -14.92 2.14 -2.50
C ALA A 73 -15.63 3.51 -2.53
N ASP A 74 -15.37 4.37 -1.54
CA ASP A 74 -15.90 5.75 -1.52
C ASP A 74 -15.44 6.57 -2.74
N ILE A 75 -14.16 6.47 -3.13
CA ILE A 75 -13.62 7.17 -4.31
C ILE A 75 -14.29 6.66 -5.59
N ARG A 76 -14.36 5.33 -5.74
CA ARG A 76 -14.89 4.69 -6.94
C ARG A 76 -16.38 4.96 -7.17
N THR A 77 -17.13 5.09 -6.09
CA THR A 77 -18.57 5.39 -6.13
C THR A 77 -18.89 6.88 -6.15
N HIS A 78 -17.87 7.74 -6.15
CA HIS A 78 -18.04 9.18 -6.11
C HIS A 78 -18.70 9.74 -7.38
N ASN A 79 -19.80 10.50 -7.21
CA ASN A 79 -20.53 11.27 -8.23
C ASN A 79 -21.02 10.55 -9.49
N GLY A 80 -20.96 9.22 -9.56
CA GLY A 80 -21.42 8.47 -10.73
C GLY A 80 -20.23 8.03 -11.59
N PRO A 81 -20.14 8.38 -12.88
CA PRO A 81 -19.05 7.92 -13.74
C PRO A 81 -17.69 8.52 -13.38
N GLU A 82 -17.62 9.67 -12.72
CA GLU A 82 -16.38 10.39 -12.42
C GLU A 82 -15.46 9.59 -11.51
N GLY A 83 -16.01 9.00 -10.43
CA GLY A 83 -15.25 8.13 -9.53
C GLY A 83 -14.65 6.95 -10.28
N ARG A 84 -15.43 6.33 -11.17
CA ARG A 84 -14.95 5.20 -11.98
C ARG A 84 -13.85 5.60 -12.97
N ILE A 85 -14.04 6.70 -13.71
CA ILE A 85 -13.04 7.22 -14.64
C ILE A 85 -11.73 7.52 -13.90
N PHE A 86 -11.82 8.11 -12.71
CA PHE A 86 -10.65 8.38 -11.87
C PHE A 86 -9.93 7.10 -11.45
N THR A 87 -10.65 6.06 -11.01
CA THR A 87 -10.03 4.79 -10.61
C THR A 87 -9.45 4.01 -11.78
N ASP A 88 -10.03 4.12 -12.98
CA ASP A 88 -9.47 3.53 -14.21
C ASP A 88 -8.13 4.21 -14.57
N VAL A 89 -8.09 5.56 -14.56
CA VAL A 89 -6.84 6.32 -14.79
C VAL A 89 -5.80 6.00 -13.70
N LEU A 90 -6.22 5.89 -12.44
CA LEU A 90 -5.34 5.51 -11.35
C LEU A 90 -4.72 4.13 -11.60
N SER A 91 -5.53 3.14 -11.96
CA SER A 91 -5.08 1.76 -12.22
C SER A 91 -4.04 1.70 -13.33
N GLU A 92 -4.27 2.43 -14.43
CA GLU A 92 -3.36 2.48 -15.57
C GLU A 92 -2.00 3.11 -15.21
N ASN A 93 -1.98 4.09 -14.31
CA ASN A 93 -0.77 4.85 -13.95
C ASN A 93 -0.11 4.41 -12.64
N THR A 94 -0.59 3.35 -12.00
CA THR A 94 -0.03 2.91 -10.72
C THR A 94 1.24 2.09 -10.92
N ALA A 95 2.40 2.74 -10.70
CA ALA A 95 3.71 2.11 -10.69
C ALA A 95 4.04 1.46 -9.33
N SER A 96 4.92 0.45 -9.36
CA SER A 96 5.42 -0.15 -8.11
C SER A 96 6.28 0.85 -7.33
N PRO A 97 6.12 0.93 -6.00
CA PRO A 97 6.98 1.76 -5.16
C PRO A 97 8.36 1.13 -4.89
N LEU A 98 8.61 -0.07 -5.42
CA LEU A 98 9.86 -0.82 -5.24
C LEU A 98 10.72 -0.76 -6.53
N PRO A 99 12.06 -0.63 -6.41
CA PRO A 99 12.93 -0.44 -7.58
C PRO A 99 12.82 -1.50 -8.68
N SER A 100 12.49 -2.75 -8.34
CA SER A 100 12.40 -3.87 -9.29
C SER A 100 10.97 -4.35 -9.54
N GLY A 101 9.97 -3.69 -8.97
CA GLY A 101 8.57 -4.13 -9.09
C GLY A 101 7.93 -3.65 -10.38
N ALA A 102 7.10 -4.51 -10.97
CA ALA A 102 6.33 -4.17 -12.16
C ALA A 102 5.11 -3.30 -11.82
N PRO A 103 4.67 -2.40 -12.72
CA PRO A 103 3.45 -1.62 -12.51
C PRO A 103 2.22 -2.52 -12.41
N PHE A 104 1.14 -2.04 -11.78
CA PHE A 104 -0.06 -2.81 -11.50
C PHE A 104 -0.62 -3.53 -12.73
N ARG A 105 -0.77 -2.80 -13.84
CA ARG A 105 -1.35 -3.33 -15.08
C ARG A 105 -0.55 -4.51 -15.65
N ASP A 106 0.77 -4.52 -15.50
CA ASP A 106 1.63 -5.57 -16.09
C ASP A 106 1.54 -6.90 -15.30
N VAL A 107 1.04 -6.85 -14.05
CA VAL A 107 0.97 -8.02 -13.16
C VAL A 107 -0.44 -8.62 -13.12
N VAL A 108 -1.48 -7.79 -13.12
CA VAL A 108 -2.85 -8.26 -12.89
C VAL A 108 -3.85 -7.94 -13.99
N CYS A 109 -3.58 -6.99 -14.87
CA CYS A 109 -4.50 -6.64 -15.95
C CYS A 109 -4.28 -7.55 -17.16
N ASN A 110 -5.39 -8.01 -17.75
CA ASN A 110 -5.44 -8.32 -19.16
C ASN A 110 -6.08 -7.12 -19.86
N HIS A 111 -5.40 -6.56 -20.85
CA HIS A 111 -5.92 -5.47 -21.65
C HIS A 111 -6.65 -6.02 -22.88
N PHE A 112 -7.87 -5.55 -23.11
CA PHE A 112 -8.64 -5.89 -24.29
C PHE A 112 -9.12 -4.63 -25.02
N ASP A 113 -8.86 -4.56 -26.32
CA ASP A 113 -9.52 -3.60 -27.19
C ASP A 113 -10.89 -4.13 -27.59
N VAL A 114 -11.95 -3.46 -27.13
CA VAL A 114 -13.32 -3.76 -27.55
C VAL A 114 -13.80 -2.73 -28.56
N PRO A 115 -14.21 -3.14 -29.77
CA PRO A 115 -14.77 -2.23 -30.75
C PRO A 115 -16.20 -1.80 -30.34
N ILE A 116 -16.43 -0.50 -30.23
CA ILE A 116 -17.74 0.13 -30.03
C ILE A 116 -17.99 1.11 -31.19
N GLY A 117 -18.78 0.68 -32.17
CA GLY A 117 -18.99 1.43 -33.41
C GLY A 117 -17.69 1.56 -34.20
N ASN A 118 -17.23 2.80 -34.40
CA ASN A 118 -15.97 3.10 -35.09
C ASN A 118 -14.79 3.37 -34.13
N ALA A 119 -14.99 3.20 -32.83
CA ALA A 119 -13.96 3.38 -31.81
C ALA A 119 -13.52 2.03 -31.23
N ASN A 120 -12.27 1.94 -30.81
CA ASN A 120 -11.79 0.87 -29.92
C ASN A 120 -11.67 1.44 -28.51
N VAL A 121 -12.22 0.74 -27.54
CA VAL A 121 -12.13 1.09 -26.12
C VAL A 121 -11.28 0.03 -25.44
N GLY A 122 -10.17 0.46 -24.84
CA GLY A 122 -9.35 -0.39 -23.98
C GLY A 122 -10.09 -0.67 -22.68
N ILE A 123 -10.21 -1.95 -22.32
CA ILE A 123 -10.80 -2.40 -21.07
C ILE A 123 -9.77 -3.23 -20.32
N ASP A 124 -9.40 -2.76 -19.13
CA ASP A 124 -8.58 -3.52 -18.20
C ASP A 124 -9.46 -4.39 -17.30
N THR A 125 -9.02 -5.61 -17.06
CA THR A 125 -9.78 -6.56 -16.23
C THR A 125 -9.65 -6.33 -14.73
N ALA A 126 -8.73 -5.47 -14.29
CA ALA A 126 -8.42 -5.27 -12.89
C ALA A 126 -8.40 -3.78 -12.53
N ASP A 127 -8.72 -3.49 -11.27
CA ASP A 127 -8.83 -2.14 -10.73
C ASP A 127 -8.01 -2.06 -9.44
N VAL A 128 -6.99 -1.20 -9.39
CA VAL A 128 -6.08 -1.10 -8.24
C VAL A 128 -6.80 -0.67 -6.97
N THR A 129 -8.00 -0.11 -7.09
CA THR A 129 -8.83 0.29 -5.97
C THR A 129 -9.63 -0.87 -5.38
N VAL A 130 -9.79 -1.99 -6.12
CA VAL A 130 -10.32 -3.26 -5.61
C VAL A 130 -9.26 -3.97 -4.75
N PHE A 131 -9.61 -4.34 -3.52
CA PHE A 131 -8.70 -5.08 -2.64
C PHE A 131 -8.12 -6.35 -3.29
N ASP A 132 -8.93 -7.23 -3.85
CA ASP A 132 -8.45 -8.51 -4.38
C ASP A 132 -7.41 -8.35 -5.50
N ASP A 133 -7.66 -7.43 -6.44
CA ASP A 133 -6.73 -7.13 -7.53
C ASP A 133 -5.43 -6.52 -7.00
N ARG A 134 -5.55 -5.52 -6.11
CA ARG A 134 -4.41 -4.87 -5.46
C ARG A 134 -3.60 -5.86 -4.63
N TRP A 135 -4.25 -6.76 -3.90
CA TRP A 135 -3.60 -7.76 -3.07
C TRP A 135 -2.87 -8.79 -3.91
N LYS A 136 -3.45 -9.22 -5.03
CA LYS A 136 -2.78 -10.07 -6.03
C LYS A 136 -1.50 -9.42 -6.56
N TRP A 137 -1.52 -8.13 -6.86
CA TRP A 137 -0.32 -7.39 -7.27
C TRP A 137 0.72 -7.31 -6.14
N ILE A 138 0.31 -6.93 -4.93
CA ILE A 138 1.19 -6.81 -3.77
C ILE A 138 1.88 -8.15 -3.47
N THR A 139 1.13 -9.25 -3.45
CA THR A 139 1.66 -10.57 -3.09
C THR A 139 2.43 -11.25 -4.24
N GLY A 140 2.02 -11.01 -5.48
CA GLY A 140 2.64 -11.61 -6.66
C GLY A 140 3.92 -10.92 -7.14
N ASP A 141 4.05 -9.60 -6.90
CA ASP A 141 5.19 -8.81 -7.39
C ASP A 141 5.91 -8.06 -6.27
N MET A 142 5.19 -7.20 -5.53
CA MET A 142 5.86 -6.27 -4.59
C MET A 142 6.54 -7.00 -3.44
N MET A 143 5.85 -7.94 -2.78
CA MET A 143 6.41 -8.65 -1.63
C MET A 143 7.67 -9.44 -2.01
N PRO A 144 7.69 -10.25 -3.09
CA PRO A 144 8.93 -10.85 -3.59
C PRO A 144 10.04 -9.84 -3.86
N CYS A 145 9.75 -8.74 -4.56
CA CYS A 145 10.72 -7.68 -4.83
C CYS A 145 11.29 -7.08 -3.53
N TYR A 146 10.44 -6.87 -2.53
CA TYR A 146 10.87 -6.36 -1.23
C TYR A 146 11.76 -7.35 -0.50
N GLN A 147 11.44 -8.65 -0.54
CA GLN A 147 12.29 -9.69 0.06
C GLN A 147 13.66 -9.77 -0.64
N THR A 148 13.71 -9.65 -1.97
CA THR A 148 14.97 -9.55 -2.70
C THR A 148 15.76 -8.30 -2.28
N LEU A 149 15.10 -7.14 -2.16
CA LEU A 149 15.74 -5.92 -1.70
C LEU A 149 16.33 -6.06 -0.29
N LEU A 150 15.61 -6.70 0.63
CA LEU A 150 16.10 -6.95 2.00
C LEU A 150 17.34 -7.87 2.03
N GLY A 151 17.55 -8.68 1.00
CA GLY A 151 18.80 -9.45 0.82
C GLY A 151 20.03 -8.58 0.58
N ASP A 152 19.84 -7.33 0.12
CA ASP A 152 20.88 -6.31 0.01
C ASP A 152 20.64 -5.20 1.05
N SER A 153 21.24 -5.35 2.22
CA SER A 153 21.07 -4.44 3.35
C SER A 153 21.46 -2.99 3.02
N THR A 154 22.43 -2.77 2.12
CA THR A 154 22.88 -1.42 1.77
C THR A 154 21.84 -0.71 0.90
N SER A 155 21.33 -1.41 -0.12
CA SER A 155 20.27 -0.89 -0.98
C SER A 155 18.97 -0.68 -0.21
N ALA A 156 18.60 -1.63 0.65
CA ALA A 156 17.43 -1.53 1.50
C ALA A 156 17.51 -0.31 2.43
N GLN A 157 18.64 -0.13 3.11
CA GLN A 157 18.85 1.00 4.02
C GLN A 157 18.83 2.34 3.28
N THR A 158 19.50 2.42 2.12
CA THR A 158 19.45 3.62 1.27
C THR A 158 18.01 4.00 0.89
N LEU A 159 17.19 3.01 0.52
CA LEU A 159 15.79 3.25 0.17
C LEU A 159 14.93 3.71 1.36
N ILE A 160 15.17 3.15 2.54
CA ILE A 160 14.46 3.50 3.79
C ILE A 160 14.85 4.90 4.26
N ASP A 161 16.14 5.23 4.19
CA ASP A 161 16.70 6.49 4.69
C ASP A 161 16.42 7.68 3.73
N THR A 162 16.04 7.40 2.48
CA THR A 162 15.68 8.46 1.52
C THR A 162 14.43 9.20 2.01
N PRO A 163 14.47 10.53 2.21
CA PRO A 163 13.32 11.29 2.66
C PRO A 163 12.09 11.07 1.77
N ARG A 164 10.92 10.89 2.39
CA ARG A 164 9.66 10.66 1.66
C ARG A 164 9.41 11.70 0.57
N ALA A 165 9.66 12.98 0.86
CA ALA A 165 9.47 14.06 -0.11
C ALA A 165 10.37 13.90 -1.34
N GLN A 166 11.61 13.42 -1.17
CA GLN A 166 12.51 13.13 -2.28
C GLN A 166 12.03 11.90 -3.07
N ARG A 167 11.60 10.83 -2.39
CA ARG A 167 11.05 9.63 -3.05
C ARG A 167 9.80 9.94 -3.87
N ALA A 168 8.90 10.77 -3.34
CA ALA A 168 7.62 11.09 -3.98
C ALA A 168 7.79 11.83 -5.32
N ARG A 169 8.88 12.60 -5.50
CA ARG A 169 9.14 13.33 -6.76
C ARG A 169 9.26 12.41 -7.98
N ALA A 170 9.74 11.18 -7.80
CA ALA A 170 9.84 10.21 -8.89
C ALA A 170 8.48 9.71 -9.40
N TYR A 171 7.40 9.94 -8.64
CA TYR A 171 6.03 9.51 -8.94
C TYR A 171 5.10 10.70 -9.15
N GLN A 172 5.67 11.88 -9.41
CA GLN A 172 4.91 13.10 -9.63
C GLN A 172 4.50 13.19 -11.09
N GLU A 173 3.23 12.87 -11.38
CA GLU A 173 2.67 12.91 -12.74
C GLU A 173 2.26 14.33 -13.18
N PHE A 174 2.01 15.23 -12.22
CA PHE A 174 1.58 16.60 -12.48
C PHE A 174 2.58 17.62 -11.92
N PRO A 175 2.85 18.74 -12.61
CA PRO A 175 3.68 19.81 -12.04
C PRO A 175 3.10 20.32 -10.72
N GLU A 176 3.95 20.89 -9.85
CA GLU A 176 3.49 21.51 -8.61
C GLU A 176 2.46 22.59 -8.96
N LEU A 177 1.21 22.36 -8.57
CA LEU A 177 0.17 23.36 -8.69
C LEU A 177 0.39 24.39 -7.58
N HIS A 178 1.00 25.52 -7.93
CA HIS A 178 0.93 26.72 -7.10
C HIS A 178 -0.52 27.17 -7.05
N VAL A 179 -1.22 26.77 -5.99
CA VAL A 179 -2.51 27.35 -5.65
C VAL A 179 -2.22 28.64 -4.91
N ASP A 180 -2.16 29.76 -5.64
CA ASP A 180 -2.08 31.08 -5.01
C ASP A 180 -3.33 31.26 -4.13
N GLY A 181 -3.18 31.20 -2.80
CA GLY A 181 -4.30 31.52 -1.89
C GLY A 181 -4.41 30.77 -0.56
N TYR A 182 -3.43 29.95 -0.14
CA TYR A 182 -3.32 29.47 1.24
C TYR A 182 -1.90 29.64 1.78
#